data_AF-D3S0P1-F1
#
_entry.id   AF-D3S0P1-F1
#
_cell.length_a   1.000
_cell.length_b   1.000
_cell.length_c   1.000
_cell.angle_alpha   90.00
_cell.angle_beta   90.00
_cell.angle_gamma   90.00
#
_symmetry.space_group_name_H-M   'P 1'
#
loop_
_entity.id
_entity.type
_entity.pdbx_description
1 polymer ?
#
loop_
_entity_poly.entity_id
_entity_poly.type
_entity_poly.pdbx_seq_one_letter_code
_entity_poly.pdbx_strand_id
1 'polypeptide(L)'
;MIYSYVPAKNKLARKRYIKSFAAMYVLAAFLSLWKLSEDTKYAFPAFALFFAITMLLLTTLRKPRFFAVMDEWLIYKGRINLKEAEIYPDFENLAVKIKWKKEKVLYFNSESDMKNFLHEVEKVKYS
;
A
#
# COMPACT_ATOMS: atom_id res chain seq x y z
N MET A 1 1.36 19.67 -3.48
CA MET A 1 1.02 18.97 -4.75
C MET A 1 0.30 17.63 -4.51
N ILE A 2 -0.31 17.02 -5.54
CA ILE A 2 -0.93 15.68 -5.46
C ILE A 2 -0.01 14.65 -6.11
N TYR A 3 0.23 13.54 -5.42
CA TYR A 3 1.06 12.43 -5.89
C TYR A 3 0.23 11.17 -6.02
N SER A 4 0.64 10.29 -6.93
CA SER A 4 0.01 9.00 -7.12
C SER A 4 1.04 7.88 -7.25
N TYR A 5 0.66 6.70 -6.77
CA TYR A 5 1.44 5.48 -6.99
C TYR A 5 0.55 4.29 -7.29
N VAL A 6 1.07 3.35 -8.07
CA VAL A 6 0.42 2.08 -8.36
C VAL A 6 1.18 0.97 -7.62
N PRO A 7 0.56 0.25 -6.68
CA PRO A 7 1.27 -0.77 -5.91
C PRO A 7 1.98 -1.82 -6.75
N ALA A 8 1.45 -2.19 -7.92
CA ALA A 8 2.08 -3.13 -8.84
C ALA A 8 3.44 -2.66 -9.37
N LYS A 9 3.64 -1.34 -9.50
CA LYS A 9 4.87 -0.73 -10.06
C LYS A 9 5.99 -0.58 -9.02
N ASN A 10 5.65 -0.55 -7.72
CA ASN A 10 6.63 -0.40 -6.64
C ASN A 10 6.86 -1.76 -5.93
N LYS A 11 8.11 -2.26 -5.93
CA LYS A 11 8.47 -3.58 -5.39
C LYS A 11 8.12 -3.74 -3.91
N LEU A 12 8.38 -2.71 -3.11
CA LEU A 12 8.11 -2.70 -1.67
C LEU A 12 6.60 -2.69 -1.40
N ALA A 13 5.85 -1.83 -2.11
CA ALA A 13 4.40 -1.78 -2.00
C ALA A 13 3.75 -3.11 -2.41
N ARG A 14 4.17 -3.68 -3.56
CA ARG A 14 3.68 -4.96 -4.07
C ARG A 14 3.83 -6.08 -3.05
N LYS A 15 5.03 -6.24 -2.48
CA LYS A 15 5.31 -7.25 -1.43
C LYS A 15 4.39 -7.08 -0.23
N ARG A 16 4.16 -5.84 0.23
CA ARG A 16 3.26 -5.55 1.35
C ARG A 16 1.82 -5.99 1.09
N TYR A 17 1.28 -5.69 -0.09
CA TYR A 17 -0.08 -6.12 -0.43
C TYR A 17 -0.16 -7.63 -0.58
N ILE A 18 0.77 -8.27 -1.30
CA ILE A 18 0.80 -9.73 -1.44
C ILE A 18 0.82 -10.40 -0.06
N LYS A 19 1.65 -9.92 0.88
CA LYS A 19 1.68 -10.45 2.25
C LYS A 19 0.34 -10.28 2.99
N SER A 20 -0.37 -9.17 2.76
CA SER A 20 -1.69 -8.93 3.35
C SER A 20 -2.73 -9.92 2.81
N PHE A 21 -2.68 -10.21 1.51
CA PHE A 21 -3.57 -11.19 0.87
C PHE A 21 -3.19 -12.63 1.19
N ALA A 22 -1.92 -12.93 1.49
CA ALA A 22 -1.49 -14.26 1.91
C ALA A 22 -2.26 -14.73 3.16
N ALA A 23 -2.53 -13.83 4.12
CA ALA A 23 -3.36 -14.15 5.28
C ALA A 23 -4.80 -14.55 4.88
N MET A 24 -5.38 -13.88 3.88
CA MET A 24 -6.71 -14.24 3.36
C MET A 24 -6.69 -15.60 2.67
N TYR A 25 -5.64 -15.91 1.90
CA TYR A 25 -5.48 -17.23 1.28
C TYR A 25 -5.34 -18.35 2.31
N VAL A 26 -4.59 -18.13 3.39
CA VAL A 26 -4.46 -19.12 4.49
C VAL A 26 -5.81 -19.39 5.14
N LEU A 27 -6.57 -18.34 5.45
CA LEU A 27 -7.91 -18.49 6.02
C LEU A 27 -8.89 -19.18 5.05
N ALA A 28 -8.84 -18.83 3.77
CA ALA A 28 -9.63 -19.47 2.73
C ALA A 28 -9.28 -20.96 2.56
N ALA A 29 -7.99 -21.31 2.63
CA ALA A 29 -7.54 -22.70 2.59
C ALA A 29 -8.05 -23.50 3.78
N PHE A 30 -7.95 -22.94 4.99
CA PHE A 30 -8.46 -23.61 6.19
C PHE A 30 -9.97 -23.87 6.10
N LEU A 31 -10.77 -22.87 5.72
CA LEU A 31 -12.22 -23.01 5.54
C LEU A 31 -12.58 -24.01 4.43
N SER A 32 -11.84 -23.97 3.31
CA SER A 32 -12.06 -24.87 2.18
C SER A 32 -11.77 -26.31 2.55
N LEU A 33 -10.66 -26.58 3.23
CA LEU A 33 -10.29 -27.94 3.67
C LEU A 33 -11.28 -28.48 4.70
N TRP A 34 -11.69 -27.66 5.66
CA TRP A 34 -12.69 -28.06 6.64
C TRP A 34 -14.01 -28.46 5.96
N LYS A 35 -14.55 -27.62 5.06
CA LYS A 35 -15.81 -27.95 4.37
C LYS A 35 -15.70 -29.09 3.36
N LEU A 36 -14.58 -29.22 2.66
CA LEU A 36 -14.35 -30.34 1.75
C LEU A 36 -14.23 -31.69 2.46
N SER A 37 -13.77 -31.70 3.72
CA SER A 37 -13.76 -32.91 4.54
C SER A 37 -15.15 -33.39 4.94
N GLU A 38 -16.14 -32.47 5.01
CA GLU A 38 -17.54 -32.80 5.28
C GLU A 38 -18.27 -33.26 4.01
N ASP A 39 -18.10 -32.56 2.89
CA ASP A 39 -18.83 -32.84 1.64
C ASP A 39 -18.07 -32.29 0.41
N THR A 40 -17.94 -33.11 -0.63
CA THR A 40 -17.22 -32.74 -1.86
C THR A 40 -17.95 -31.68 -2.69
N LYS A 41 -19.25 -31.44 -2.46
CA LYS A 41 -20.01 -30.38 -3.15
C LYS A 41 -19.42 -28.97 -2.91
N TYR A 42 -18.61 -28.80 -1.88
CA TYR A 42 -17.95 -27.53 -1.56
C TYR A 42 -16.70 -27.24 -2.42
N ALA A 43 -16.33 -28.13 -3.35
CA ALA A 43 -15.19 -27.90 -4.25
C ALA A 43 -15.36 -26.66 -5.13
N PHE A 44 -16.55 -26.47 -5.70
CA PHE A 44 -16.83 -25.29 -6.52
C PHE A 44 -16.83 -23.99 -5.70
N PRO A 45 -17.54 -23.89 -4.56
CA PRO A 45 -17.42 -22.74 -3.64
C PRO A 45 -15.99 -22.42 -3.20
N ALA A 46 -15.17 -23.45 -2.89
CA ALA A 46 -13.77 -23.26 -2.55
C ALA A 46 -13.00 -22.60 -3.71
N PHE A 47 -13.11 -23.15 -4.92
CA PHE A 47 -12.50 -22.56 -6.11
C PHE A 47 -12.95 -21.11 -6.34
N ALA A 48 -14.26 -20.84 -6.23
CA ALA A 48 -14.81 -19.50 -6.38
C ALA A 48 -14.23 -18.52 -5.35
N LEU A 49 -14.04 -18.94 -4.10
CA LEU A 49 -13.40 -18.14 -3.05
C LEU A 49 -11.96 -17.78 -3.41
N PHE A 50 -11.14 -18.75 -3.81
CA PHE A 50 -9.76 -18.51 -4.23
C PHE A 50 -9.69 -17.59 -5.45
N PHE A 51 -10.58 -17.78 -6.42
CA PHE A 51 -10.68 -16.92 -7.59
C PHE A 51 -11.04 -15.48 -7.21
N ALA A 52 -12.01 -15.30 -6.31
CA ALA A 52 -12.42 -13.99 -5.81
C ALA A 52 -11.26 -13.26 -5.09
N ILE A 53 -10.52 -13.96 -4.22
CA ILE A 53 -9.33 -13.40 -3.54
C ILE A 53 -8.28 -12.98 -4.56
N THR A 54 -8.06 -13.78 -5.60
CA THR A 54 -7.11 -13.47 -6.69
C THR A 54 -7.52 -12.22 -7.45
N MET A 55 -8.79 -12.10 -7.83
CA MET A 55 -9.32 -10.91 -8.50
C MET A 55 -9.23 -9.67 -7.62
N LEU A 56 -9.50 -9.81 -6.32
CA LEU A 56 -9.37 -8.73 -5.36
C LEU A 56 -7.90 -8.27 -5.21
N LEU A 57 -6.95 -9.21 -5.19
CA LEU A 57 -5.51 -8.90 -5.16
C LEU A 57 -5.08 -8.14 -6.43
N LEU A 58 -5.45 -8.63 -7.61
CA LEU A 58 -5.12 -8.00 -8.89
C LEU A 58 -5.68 -6.57 -8.97
N THR A 59 -6.93 -6.40 -8.56
CA THR A 59 -7.60 -5.09 -8.51
C THR A 59 -6.89 -4.16 -7.53
N THR A 60 -6.52 -4.65 -6.35
CA THR A 60 -5.83 -3.87 -5.32
C THR A 60 -4.43 -3.44 -5.75
N LEU A 61 -3.71 -4.29 -6.49
CA LEU A 61 -2.38 -3.99 -6.99
C LEU A 61 -2.40 -2.96 -8.13
N ARG A 62 -3.45 -2.95 -8.95
CA ARG A 62 -3.60 -2.03 -10.09
C ARG A 62 -4.25 -0.70 -9.71
N LYS A 63 -5.01 -0.64 -8.62
CA LYS A 63 -5.69 0.58 -8.18
C LYS A 63 -4.68 1.67 -7.81
N PRO A 64 -4.70 2.84 -8.47
CA PRO A 64 -3.83 3.95 -8.10
C PRO A 64 -4.21 4.46 -6.71
N ARG A 65 -3.20 4.89 -5.96
CA ARG A 65 -3.34 5.47 -4.63
C ARG A 65 -2.76 6.86 -4.62
N PHE A 66 -3.43 7.75 -3.91
CA PHE A 66 -3.12 9.17 -3.92
C PHE A 66 -2.78 9.66 -2.53
N PHE A 67 -1.93 10.66 -2.48
CA PHE A 67 -1.72 11.51 -1.31
C PHE A 67 -1.44 12.93 -1.78
N ALA A 68 -1.69 13.90 -0.91
CA ALA A 68 -1.52 15.30 -1.24
C ALA A 68 -0.73 16.01 -0.15
N VAL A 69 0.09 16.97 -0.56
CA VAL A 69 0.70 17.98 0.31
C VAL A 69 -0.08 19.28 0.12
N MET A 70 -0.63 19.80 1.21
CA MET A 70 -1.37 21.05 1.28
C MET A 70 -0.75 21.90 2.40
N ASP A 71 -0.09 22.99 2.03
CA ASP A 71 0.68 23.83 2.95
C ASP A 71 1.66 22.98 3.78
N GLU A 72 1.52 22.98 5.10
CA GLU A 72 2.33 22.18 6.02
C GLU A 72 1.83 20.75 6.25
N TRP A 73 0.70 20.36 5.63
CA TRP A 73 0.02 19.10 5.90
C TRP A 73 0.14 18.09 4.77
N LEU A 74 0.59 16.88 5.11
CA LEU A 74 0.48 15.71 4.25
C LEU A 74 -0.84 14.96 4.54
N ILE A 75 -1.68 14.83 3.52
CA ILE A 75 -2.95 14.11 3.56
C ILE A 75 -2.74 12.71 2.96
N TYR A 76 -2.57 11.72 3.84
CA TYR A 76 -2.47 10.31 3.49
C TYR A 76 -2.97 9.44 4.64
N LYS A 77 -4.19 8.89 4.50
CA LYS A 77 -4.87 8.11 5.56
C LYS A 77 -4.81 8.86 6.91
N GLY A 78 -5.30 10.10 6.91
CA GLY A 78 -5.15 11.08 7.99
C GLY A 78 -4.22 12.24 7.61
N ARG A 79 -4.11 13.24 8.49
CA ARG A 79 -3.23 14.41 8.32
C ARG A 79 -1.92 14.20 9.08
N ILE A 80 -0.80 14.61 8.51
CA ILE A 80 0.54 14.60 9.13
C ILE A 80 1.12 16.00 8.97
N ASN A 81 1.61 16.60 10.06
CA ASN A 81 2.34 17.86 9.99
C ASN A 81 3.75 17.58 9.48
N LEU A 82 4.12 18.14 8.32
CA LEU A 82 5.42 17.94 7.69
C LEU A 82 6.55 18.71 8.41
N LYS A 83 6.25 19.81 9.11
CA LYS A 83 7.24 20.56 9.89
C LYS A 83 7.77 19.73 11.06
N GLU A 84 6.90 18.97 11.71
CA GLU A 84 7.22 18.12 12.86
C GLU A 84 7.63 16.69 12.48
N ALA A 85 7.46 16.29 11.22
CA ALA A 85 7.72 14.92 10.82
C ALA A 85 9.20 14.68 10.44
N GLU A 86 9.75 13.56 10.88
CA GLU A 86 11.05 13.05 10.42
C GLU A 86 10.86 12.24 9.14
N ILE A 87 11.75 12.45 8.18
CA ILE A 87 11.57 11.95 6.81
C ILE A 87 12.83 11.18 6.40
N TYR A 88 12.62 9.93 6.00
CA TYR A 88 13.69 9.00 5.64
C TYR A 88 13.44 8.50 4.21
N PRO A 89 14.11 9.08 3.21
CA PRO A 89 14.01 8.65 1.82
C PRO A 89 14.77 7.34 1.59
N ASP A 90 14.16 6.45 0.81
CA ASP A 90 14.74 5.21 0.30
C ASP A 90 14.56 5.19 -1.22
N PHE A 91 15.59 5.66 -1.93
CA PHE A 91 15.56 5.80 -3.39
C PHE A 91 15.58 4.45 -4.11
N GLU A 92 16.22 3.42 -3.54
CA GLU A 92 16.27 2.08 -4.12
C GLU A 92 14.86 1.49 -4.22
N ASN A 93 14.04 1.71 -3.18
CA ASN A 93 12.67 1.21 -3.13
C ASN A 93 11.61 2.24 -3.55
N LEU A 94 12.01 3.44 -4.01
CA LEU A 94 11.13 4.56 -4.34
C LEU A 94 10.08 4.80 -3.24
N ALA A 95 10.56 4.87 -2.00
CA ALA A 95 9.71 4.98 -0.82
C ALA A 95 10.23 6.06 0.12
N VAL A 96 9.33 6.68 0.87
CA VAL A 96 9.69 7.64 1.91
C VAL A 96 8.98 7.22 3.19
N LYS A 97 9.76 6.93 4.23
CA LYS A 97 9.21 6.71 5.57
C LYS A 97 9.06 8.06 6.27
N ILE A 98 7.92 8.26 6.89
CA ILE A 98 7.56 9.48 7.60
C ILE A 98 7.22 9.09 9.03
N LYS A 99 7.97 9.62 9.98
CA LYS A 99 7.72 9.44 11.42
C LYS A 99 7.19 10.74 11.99
N TRP A 100 6.04 10.62 12.63
CA TRP A 100 5.43 11.68 13.44
C TRP A 100 4.80 10.96 14.64
N LYS A 101 3.47 10.94 14.75
CA LYS A 101 2.75 10.13 15.77
C LYS A 101 2.70 8.64 15.45
N LYS A 102 2.66 8.29 14.16
CA LYS A 102 2.66 6.89 13.67
C LYS A 102 3.54 6.83 12.43
N GLU A 103 4.31 5.77 12.30
CA GLU A 103 5.11 5.54 11.11
C GLU A 103 4.20 5.30 9.90
N LYS A 104 4.40 6.08 8.85
CA LYS A 104 3.78 5.84 7.54
C LYS A 104 4.85 5.72 6.47
N VAL A 105 4.55 4.93 5.46
CA VAL A 105 5.40 4.76 4.28
C VAL A 105 4.63 5.26 3.07
N LEU A 106 5.17 6.28 2.42
CA LEU A 106 4.76 6.73 1.11
C LEU A 106 5.56 5.97 0.05
N TYR A 107 4.91 5.70 -1.07
CA TYR A 107 5.51 5.01 -2.20
C TYR A 107 5.36 5.89 -3.43
N PHE A 108 6.33 5.78 -4.33
CA PHE A 108 6.39 6.55 -5.57
C PHE A 108 6.53 5.61 -6.76
N ASN A 109 6.07 6.07 -7.92
CA ASN A 109 6.24 5.36 -9.19
C ASN A 109 7.55 5.72 -9.88
N SER A 110 8.11 6.89 -9.60
CA SER A 110 9.32 7.41 -10.23
C SER A 110 10.21 8.13 -9.21
N GLU A 111 11.50 8.19 -9.51
CA GLU A 111 12.46 8.98 -8.72
C GLU A 111 12.17 10.49 -8.82
N SER A 112 11.70 10.96 -9.99
CA SER A 112 11.32 12.36 -10.18
C SER A 112 10.18 12.77 -9.25
N ASP A 113 9.12 11.97 -9.12
CA ASP A 113 8.02 12.25 -8.20
C ASP A 113 8.50 12.32 -6.74
N MET A 114 9.40 11.41 -6.38
CA MET A 114 9.98 11.36 -5.03
C MET A 114 10.85 12.58 -4.75
N LYS A 115 11.71 12.99 -5.70
CA LYS A 115 12.52 14.22 -5.57
C LYS A 115 11.65 15.46 -5.46
N ASN A 116 10.60 15.57 -6.28
CA ASN A 116 9.66 16.68 -6.22
C ASN A 116 8.98 16.74 -4.85
N PHE A 117 8.56 15.60 -4.29
CA PHE A 117 7.99 15.53 -2.95
C PHE A 117 8.99 15.97 -1.87
N LEU A 118 10.24 15.50 -1.92
CA LEU A 118 11.27 15.89 -0.96
C LEU A 118 11.56 17.40 -1.03
N HIS A 119 11.57 17.98 -2.22
CA HIS A 119 11.73 19.41 -2.41
C HIS A 119 10.55 20.22 -1.83
N GLU A 120 9.31 19.74 -1.99
CA GLU A 120 8.15 20.37 -1.33
C GLU A 120 8.26 20.30 0.20
N VAL A 121 8.67 19.15 0.73
CA VAL A 121 8.91 18.96 2.16
C VAL A 121 9.96 19.93 2.69
N GLU A 122 11.08 20.10 1.99
CA GLU A 122 12.13 21.04 2.38
C GLU A 122 11.61 22.47 2.42
N LYS A 123 10.86 22.89 1.40
CA LYS A 123 10.22 24.22 1.38
C LYS A 123 9.34 24.43 2.60
N VAL A 124 8.54 23.42 2.97
CA VAL A 124 7.65 23.50 4.13
C VAL A 124 8.44 23.58 5.45
N LYS A 125 9.54 22.84 5.59
CA LYS A 125 10.33 22.82 6.82
C LYS A 125 11.12 24.11 7.07
N TYR A 126 11.55 24.77 6.01
CA TYR A 126 12.38 25.97 6.08
C TYR A 126 11.64 27.26 5.72
N SER A 127 10.30 27.21 5.62
CA SER A 127 9.40 28.37 5.49
C SER A 127 8.66 28.67 6.77
#